data_AF-A0A5A9Z3L5-F1
#
_entry.id   AF-A0A5A9Z3L5-F1
#
_cell.length_a   1.000
_cell.length_b   1.000
_cell.length_c   1.000
_cell.angle_alpha   90.00
_cell.angle_beta   90.00
_cell.angle_gamma   90.00
#
_symmetry.space_group_name_H-M   'P 1'
#
loop_
_entity.id
_entity.type
_entity.pdbx_description
1 polymer ?
#
loop_
_entity_poly.entity_id
_entity_poly.type
_entity_poly.pdbx_seq_one_letter_code
_entity_poly.pdbx_strand_id
1 'polypeptide(L)'
;MQAATLPLSAGWRWILDGFTIFRSQPMAMFFWSLVTGFLITVSYLIPIIGQMALIAITPMLTFITLCACRTIVAGKPMQLPMWLAPLRAMDTRKALLGLGLAYLAFCIAAGFLATLPFMDTLSSAINSEGVINEHALFQAMRGPFIAFGLLYVVISALFWHAPALIGWHGIKMSQALFYSMVACWRNKWPFLAYGTAWAAIFFAIQMAGTLISGMGLSPGAVQIMLTPVNIIVAAVLYCSFYPAYISVFGANYPADR
;
A
#
# COMPACT_ATOMS: atom_id res chain seq x y z
N MET A 1 -21.53 -7.62 -5.83
CA MET A 1 -20.43 -7.98 -6.74
C MET A 1 -19.85 -9.30 -6.31
N GLN A 2 -19.80 -10.29 -7.20
CA GLN A 2 -19.22 -11.60 -6.92
C GLN A 2 -17.71 -11.63 -7.20
N ALA A 3 -16.93 -11.90 -6.15
CA ALA A 3 -15.48 -12.10 -6.25
C ALA A 3 -15.16 -13.53 -6.70
N ALA A 4 -14.21 -13.67 -7.63
CA ALA A 4 -13.66 -14.96 -8.01
C ALA A 4 -12.89 -15.61 -6.84
N THR A 5 -12.69 -16.93 -6.92
CA THR A 5 -11.79 -17.67 -6.04
C THR A 5 -10.59 -18.12 -6.87
N LEU A 6 -9.39 -17.74 -6.45
CA LEU A 6 -8.16 -17.91 -7.24
C LEU A 6 -7.21 -18.93 -6.61
N PRO A 7 -6.37 -19.62 -7.42
CA PRO A 7 -5.34 -20.52 -6.93
C PRO A 7 -4.19 -19.75 -6.27
N LEU A 8 -3.41 -20.40 -5.41
CA LEU A 8 -2.23 -19.82 -4.72
C LEU A 8 -1.26 -19.14 -5.69
N SER A 9 -1.06 -19.72 -6.89
CA SER A 9 -0.18 -19.20 -7.93
C SER A 9 -0.56 -17.81 -8.44
N ALA A 10 -1.82 -17.38 -8.25
CA ALA A 10 -2.27 -16.04 -8.64
C ALA A 10 -1.49 -14.94 -7.93
N GLY A 11 -1.07 -15.15 -6.67
CA GLY A 11 -0.29 -14.17 -5.92
C GLY A 11 1.03 -13.82 -6.61
N TRP A 12 1.81 -14.83 -7.01
CA TRP A 12 3.04 -14.61 -7.79
C TRP A 12 2.75 -14.06 -9.20
N ARG A 13 1.68 -14.54 -9.83
CA ARG A 13 1.25 -14.09 -11.16
C ARG A 13 0.99 -12.58 -11.19
N TRP A 14 0.37 -12.01 -10.15
CA TRP A 14 0.12 -10.57 -10.08
C TRP A 14 1.39 -9.72 -10.14
N ILE A 15 2.50 -10.22 -9.56
CA ILE A 15 3.81 -9.54 -9.62
C ILE A 15 4.37 -9.59 -11.05
N LEU A 16 4.31 -10.75 -11.70
CA LEU A 16 4.77 -10.93 -13.08
C LEU A 16 3.95 -10.09 -14.08
N ASP A 17 2.64 -10.06 -13.91
CA ASP A 17 1.73 -9.25 -14.72
C ASP A 17 1.98 -7.75 -14.45
N GLY A 18 2.24 -7.36 -13.20
CA GLY A 18 2.67 -6.01 -12.83
C GLY A 18 3.98 -5.60 -13.49
N PHE A 19 4.97 -6.50 -13.54
CA PHE A 19 6.23 -6.28 -14.25
C PHE A 19 6.01 -6.13 -15.76
N THR A 20 5.08 -6.87 -16.33
CA THR A 20 4.70 -6.73 -17.75
C THR A 20 4.10 -5.35 -18.03
N ILE A 21 3.20 -4.86 -17.16
CA ILE A 21 2.64 -3.50 -17.27
C ILE A 21 3.74 -2.43 -17.16
N PHE A 22 4.65 -2.58 -16.20
CA PHE A 22 5.80 -1.68 -16.03
C PHE A 22 6.66 -1.62 -17.30
N ARG A 23 6.98 -2.78 -17.91
CA ARG A 23 7.78 -2.85 -19.14
C ARG A 23 7.14 -2.18 -20.34
N SER A 24 5.81 -2.15 -20.40
CA SER A 24 5.10 -1.48 -21.49
C SER A 24 5.31 0.04 -21.49
N GLN A 25 5.37 0.67 -20.32
CA GLN A 25 5.61 2.11 -20.18
C GLN A 25 6.43 2.45 -18.92
N PRO A 26 7.74 2.13 -18.90
CA PRO A 26 8.56 2.24 -17.70
C PRO A 26 8.66 3.68 -17.22
N MET A 27 8.85 4.65 -18.12
CA MET A 27 9.00 6.06 -17.75
C MET A 27 7.77 6.63 -17.03
N ALA A 28 6.56 6.20 -17.41
CA ALA A 28 5.34 6.62 -16.74
C ALA A 28 5.27 6.10 -15.30
N MET A 29 5.63 4.84 -15.08
CA MET A 29 5.59 4.21 -13.76
C MET A 29 6.79 4.61 -12.87
N PHE A 30 7.93 4.94 -13.47
CA PHE A 30 9.04 5.63 -12.80
C PHE A 30 8.61 6.99 -12.28
N PHE A 31 8.00 7.81 -13.15
CA PHE A 31 7.45 9.11 -12.75
C PHE A 31 6.48 8.96 -11.57
N TRP A 32 5.56 8.01 -11.65
CA TRP A 32 4.61 7.78 -10.56
C TRP A 32 5.27 7.36 -9.24
N SER A 33 6.29 6.50 -9.32
CA SER A 33 7.05 6.06 -8.15
C SER A 33 7.86 7.18 -7.52
N LEU A 34 8.40 8.09 -8.34
CA LEU A 34 9.04 9.31 -7.87
C LEU A 34 8.04 10.27 -7.20
N VAL A 35 6.87 10.48 -7.80
CA VAL A 35 5.82 11.34 -7.23
C VAL A 35 5.35 10.80 -5.88
N THR A 36 5.06 9.51 -5.78
CA THR A 36 4.63 8.88 -4.53
C THR A 36 5.74 8.86 -3.49
N GLY A 37 7.00 8.58 -3.88
CA GLY A 37 8.16 8.69 -3.00
C GLY A 37 8.41 10.11 -2.50
N PHE A 38 8.16 11.12 -3.35
CA PHE A 38 8.22 12.52 -2.95
C PHE A 38 7.12 12.87 -1.94
N LEU A 39 5.88 12.43 -2.17
CA LEU A 39 4.77 12.63 -1.21
C LEU A 39 5.07 11.98 0.14
N ILE A 40 5.64 10.77 0.13
CA ILE A 40 6.12 10.09 1.34
C ILE A 40 7.17 10.95 2.04
N THR A 41 8.19 11.44 1.31
CA THR A 41 9.24 12.28 1.86
C THR A 41 8.69 13.57 2.48
N VAL A 42 7.82 14.28 1.78
CA VAL A 42 7.15 15.50 2.26
C VAL A 42 6.30 15.23 3.49
N SER A 43 5.64 14.06 3.57
CA SER A 43 4.84 13.68 4.72
C SER A 43 5.64 13.57 6.01
N TYR A 44 6.93 13.24 5.93
CA TYR A 44 7.83 13.19 7.09
C TYR A 44 8.30 14.57 7.55
N LEU A 45 8.21 15.60 6.71
CA LEU A 45 8.63 16.97 7.06
C LEU A 45 7.65 17.66 8.02
N ILE A 46 6.40 17.21 8.07
CA ILE A 46 5.36 17.76 8.95
C ILE A 46 4.97 16.65 9.93
N PRO A 47 5.56 16.61 11.15
CA PRO A 47 5.30 15.56 12.12
C PRO A 47 3.80 15.37 12.38
N ILE A 48 3.37 14.11 12.47
CA ILE A 48 1.98 13.67 12.71
C ILE A 48 1.04 14.06 11.55
N ILE A 49 0.85 15.34 11.26
CA ILE A 49 -0.12 15.84 10.26
C ILE A 49 0.23 15.39 8.85
N GLY A 50 1.51 15.44 8.47
CA GLY A 50 1.94 14.99 7.14
C GLY A 50 1.64 13.51 6.91
N GLN A 51 1.94 12.67 7.89
CA GLN A 51 1.65 11.23 7.81
C GLN A 51 0.14 10.94 7.81
N MET A 52 -0.64 11.62 8.65
CA MET A 52 -2.10 11.50 8.67
C MET A 52 -2.71 11.92 7.33
N ALA A 53 -2.22 13.00 6.74
CA ALA A 53 -2.65 13.46 5.42
C ALA A 53 -2.33 12.41 4.34
N LEU A 54 -1.12 11.83 4.35
CA LEU A 54 -0.73 10.79 3.40
C LEU A 54 -1.62 9.54 3.51
N ILE A 55 -1.89 9.08 4.74
CA ILE A 55 -2.83 7.97 5.00
C ILE A 55 -4.22 8.32 4.45
N ALA A 56 -4.72 9.53 4.71
CA ALA A 56 -6.02 9.96 4.22
C ALA A 56 -6.11 10.01 2.68
N ILE A 57 -5.05 10.39 1.97
CA ILE A 57 -5.08 10.42 0.49
C ILE A 57 -4.74 9.06 -0.16
N THR A 58 -4.30 8.06 0.61
CA THR A 58 -3.84 6.77 0.08
C THR A 58 -4.87 6.07 -0.81
N PRO A 59 -6.18 6.03 -0.49
CA PRO A 59 -7.19 5.50 -1.40
C PRO A 59 -7.25 6.21 -2.75
N MET A 60 -7.07 7.53 -2.80
CA MET A 60 -7.03 8.27 -4.07
C MET A 60 -5.80 7.91 -4.89
N LEU A 61 -4.63 7.84 -4.27
CA LEU A 61 -3.38 7.46 -4.94
C LEU A 61 -3.48 6.04 -5.50
N THR A 62 -4.10 5.13 -4.75
CA THR A 62 -4.39 3.76 -5.18
C THR A 62 -5.31 3.76 -6.40
N PHE A 63 -6.40 4.54 -6.38
CA PHE A 63 -7.31 4.65 -7.51
C PHE A 63 -6.66 5.24 -8.77
N ILE A 64 -5.84 6.29 -8.62
CA ILE A 64 -5.04 6.87 -9.71
C ILE A 64 -4.13 5.81 -10.33
N THR A 65 -3.42 5.05 -9.49
CA THR A 65 -2.52 3.97 -9.91
C THR A 65 -3.26 2.94 -10.77
N LEU A 66 -4.43 2.51 -10.32
CA LEU A 66 -5.25 1.52 -11.03
C LEU A 66 -5.74 2.04 -12.39
N CYS A 67 -6.17 3.30 -12.47
CA CYS A 67 -6.57 3.94 -13.73
C CYS A 67 -5.41 4.12 -14.70
N ALA A 68 -4.22 4.43 -14.20
CA ALA A 68 -3.00 4.52 -15.00
C ALA A 68 -2.65 3.15 -15.59
N CYS A 69 -2.64 2.09 -14.76
CA CYS A 69 -2.39 0.72 -15.22
C CYS A 69 -3.41 0.26 -16.26
N ARG A 70 -4.71 0.55 -16.06
CA ARG A 70 -5.76 0.28 -17.04
C ARG A 70 -5.48 0.94 -18.39
N THR A 71 -5.00 2.18 -18.36
CA THR A 71 -4.66 2.94 -19.58
C THR A 71 -3.46 2.34 -20.31
N ILE A 72 -2.41 1.95 -19.57
CA ILE A 72 -1.22 1.29 -20.11
C ILE A 72 -1.58 -0.07 -20.72
N VAL A 73 -2.41 -0.87 -20.05
CA VAL A 73 -2.88 -2.17 -20.55
C VAL A 73 -3.72 -2.01 -21.82
N ALA A 74 -4.48 -0.91 -21.94
CA ALA A 74 -5.21 -0.57 -23.16
C ALA A 74 -4.32 -0.09 -24.33
N GLY A 75 -2.99 -0.14 -24.19
CA GLY A 75 -2.03 0.28 -25.22
C GLY A 75 -1.95 1.80 -25.42
N LYS A 76 -2.54 2.60 -24.52
CA LYS A 76 -2.55 4.07 -24.63
C LYS A 76 -1.38 4.67 -23.86
N PRO A 77 -0.58 5.57 -24.46
CA PRO A 77 0.51 6.24 -23.77
C PRO A 77 -0.03 7.11 -22.63
N MET A 78 0.56 6.99 -21.44
CA MET A 78 0.22 7.81 -20.29
C MET A 78 0.72 9.24 -20.48
N GLN A 79 -0.20 10.20 -20.46
CA GLN A 79 0.10 11.62 -20.55
C GLN A 79 -0.12 12.31 -19.20
N LEU A 80 0.58 13.43 -18.95
CA LEU A 80 0.49 14.17 -17.68
C LEU A 80 -0.96 14.50 -17.25
N PRO A 81 -1.87 14.99 -18.13
CA PRO A 81 -3.25 15.31 -17.73
C PRO A 81 -4.08 14.08 -17.31
N MET A 82 -3.64 12.86 -17.66
CA MET A 82 -4.37 11.63 -17.37
C MET A 82 -4.22 11.19 -15.91
N TRP A 83 -3.15 11.59 -15.21
CA TRP A 83 -2.94 11.21 -13.79
C TRP A 83 -4.01 11.77 -12.86
N LEU A 84 -4.52 12.98 -13.15
CA LEU A 84 -5.58 13.61 -12.36
C LEU A 84 -6.98 13.40 -12.96
N ALA A 85 -7.09 12.80 -14.14
CA ALA A 85 -8.37 12.49 -14.77
C ALA A 85 -9.31 11.66 -13.88
N PRO A 86 -8.84 10.64 -13.13
CA PRO A 86 -9.70 9.84 -12.24
C PRO A 86 -10.40 10.65 -11.14
N LEU A 87 -9.88 11.84 -10.80
CA LEU A 87 -10.40 12.70 -9.73
C LEU A 87 -11.15 13.93 -10.26
N ARG A 88 -11.41 14.03 -11.57
CA ARG A 88 -12.15 15.15 -12.17
C ARG A 88 -13.60 15.20 -11.71
N ALA A 89 -14.25 14.04 -11.62
CA ALA A 89 -15.61 13.94 -11.13
C ALA A 89 -15.66 14.29 -9.63
N MET A 90 -16.43 15.32 -9.28
CA MET A 90 -16.51 15.81 -7.90
C MET A 90 -17.05 14.73 -6.95
N ASP A 91 -18.01 13.91 -7.41
CA ASP A 91 -18.60 12.85 -6.60
C ASP A 91 -17.59 11.74 -6.31
N THR A 92 -16.83 11.29 -7.30
CA THR A 92 -15.75 10.31 -7.13
C THR A 92 -14.68 10.83 -6.17
N ARG A 93 -14.25 12.09 -6.34
CA ARG A 93 -13.27 12.72 -5.46
C ARG A 93 -13.74 12.81 -4.01
N LYS A 94 -14.99 13.23 -3.79
CA LYS A 94 -15.61 13.29 -2.44
C LYS A 94 -15.72 11.89 -1.82
N ALA A 95 -16.16 10.90 -2.59
CA ALA A 95 -16.30 9.53 -2.11
C ALA A 95 -14.95 8.90 -1.73
N LEU A 96 -13.91 9.10 -2.55
CA LEU A 96 -12.56 8.61 -2.25
C LEU A 96 -11.91 9.37 -1.08
N LEU A 97 -12.19 10.66 -0.91
CA LEU A 97 -11.75 11.41 0.28
C LEU A 97 -12.43 10.88 1.54
N GLY A 98 -13.74 10.63 1.48
CA GLY A 98 -14.48 10.01 2.56
C GLY A 98 -13.93 8.62 2.93
N LEU A 99 -13.61 7.80 1.92
CA LEU A 99 -12.94 6.51 2.12
C LEU A 99 -11.56 6.69 2.78
N GLY A 100 -10.81 7.70 2.36
CA GLY A 100 -9.54 8.11 2.95
C GLY A 100 -9.59 8.47 4.43
N LEU A 101 -10.54 9.33 4.79
CA LEU A 101 -10.76 9.72 6.18
C LEU A 101 -11.23 8.54 7.04
N ALA A 102 -12.07 7.66 6.49
CA ALA A 102 -12.45 6.42 7.14
C ALA A 102 -11.22 5.52 7.36
N TYR A 103 -10.37 5.36 6.34
CA TYR A 103 -9.13 4.57 6.46
C TYR A 103 -8.22 5.09 7.57
N LEU A 104 -8.01 6.41 7.62
CA LEU A 104 -7.27 7.07 8.69
C LEU A 104 -7.88 6.79 10.07
N ALA A 105 -9.20 6.93 10.21
CA ALA A 105 -9.89 6.68 11.47
C ALA A 105 -9.72 5.23 11.95
N PHE A 106 -9.78 4.25 11.04
CA PHE A 106 -9.52 2.84 11.35
C PHE A 106 -8.07 2.61 11.79
N CYS A 107 -7.09 3.23 11.10
CA CYS A 107 -5.68 3.13 11.50
C CYS A 107 -5.42 3.74 12.88
N ILE A 108 -6.00 4.90 13.19
CA ILE A 108 -5.89 5.53 14.50
C ILE A 108 -6.53 4.65 15.58
N ALA A 109 -7.77 4.19 15.35
CA ALA A 109 -8.48 3.32 16.28
C ALA A 109 -7.70 2.02 16.53
N ALA A 110 -7.15 1.40 15.49
CA ALA A 110 -6.30 0.22 15.65
C ALA A 110 -5.01 0.51 16.40
N GLY A 111 -4.40 1.68 16.19
CA GLY A 111 -3.23 2.13 16.97
C GLY A 111 -3.54 2.19 18.46
N PHE A 112 -4.67 2.81 18.83
CA PHE A 112 -5.12 2.84 20.23
C PHE A 112 -5.43 1.45 20.77
N LEU A 113 -6.23 0.65 20.06
CA LEU A 113 -6.59 -0.71 20.50
C LEU A 113 -5.36 -1.62 20.64
N ALA A 114 -4.34 -1.44 19.79
CA ALA A 114 -3.11 -2.20 19.84
C ALA A 114 -2.23 -1.82 21.05
N THR A 115 -2.29 -0.59 21.54
CA THR A 115 -1.45 -0.12 22.67
C THR A 115 -2.11 -0.31 24.02
N LEU A 116 -3.44 -0.27 24.12
CA LEU A 116 -4.18 -0.39 25.39
C LEU A 116 -3.75 -1.58 26.28
N PRO A 117 -3.57 -2.82 25.77
CA PRO A 117 -3.19 -3.96 26.60
C PRO A 117 -1.75 -3.88 27.15
N PHE A 118 -0.93 -2.95 26.64
CA PHE A 118 0.49 -2.86 26.92
C PHE A 118 0.87 -1.57 27.66
N MET A 119 -0.12 -0.82 28.16
CA MET A 119 0.13 0.47 28.83
C MET A 119 1.08 0.35 30.02
N ASP A 120 0.96 -0.70 30.84
CA ASP A 120 1.83 -0.93 31.99
C ASP A 120 3.29 -1.23 31.56
N THR A 121 3.46 -2.04 30.51
CA THR A 121 4.79 -2.32 29.97
C THR A 121 5.42 -1.08 29.32
N LEU A 122 4.62 -0.24 28.65
CA LEU A 122 5.09 0.99 28.04
C LEU A 122 5.45 2.05 29.10
N SER A 123 4.65 2.18 30.17
CA SER A 123 4.93 3.12 31.26
C SER A 123 6.16 2.72 32.05
N SER A 124 6.41 1.41 32.23
CA SER A 124 7.62 0.90 32.90
C SER A 124 8.94 1.22 32.17
N ALA A 125 8.88 1.56 30.87
CA ALA A 125 10.03 1.99 30.09
C ALA A 125 10.43 3.46 30.34
N ILE A 126 9.58 4.20 31.06
CA ILE A 126 9.81 5.58 31.49
C ILE A 126 10.09 5.54 32.99
N ASN A 127 11.26 5.96 33.43
CA ASN A 127 11.57 5.99 34.86
C ASN A 127 10.81 7.13 35.57
N SER A 128 10.86 7.17 36.90
CA SER A 128 10.19 8.20 37.72
C SER A 128 10.66 9.63 37.46
N GLU A 129 11.82 9.81 36.80
CA GLU A 129 12.40 11.09 36.41
C GLU A 129 12.04 11.47 34.95
N GLY A 130 11.26 10.65 34.25
CA GLY A 130 10.87 10.86 32.85
C GLY A 130 11.94 10.48 31.82
N VAL A 131 13.05 9.88 32.24
CA VAL A 131 14.10 9.38 31.35
C VAL A 131 13.64 8.08 30.69
N ILE A 132 13.68 8.07 29.37
CA ILE A 132 13.31 6.92 28.54
C ILE A 132 14.48 5.96 28.49
N ASN A 133 14.29 4.73 28.95
CA ASN A 133 15.22 3.65 28.67
C ASN A 133 14.95 3.12 27.26
N GLU A 134 15.77 3.50 26.29
CA GLU A 134 15.59 3.15 24.87
C GLU A 134 15.47 1.64 24.64
N HIS A 135 16.28 0.84 25.35
CA HIS A 135 16.25 -0.62 25.22
C HIS A 135 14.95 -1.20 25.76
N ALA A 136 14.50 -0.73 26.94
CA ALA A 136 13.25 -1.16 27.53
C ALA A 136 12.04 -0.73 26.67
N LEU A 137 12.07 0.49 26.12
CA LEU A 137 11.03 0.98 25.22
C LEU A 137 10.95 0.13 23.94
N PHE A 138 12.10 -0.21 23.35
CA PHE A 138 12.12 -1.05 22.15
C PHE A 138 11.51 -2.44 22.40
N GLN A 139 11.76 -3.04 23.58
CA GLN A 139 11.14 -4.29 23.98
C GLN A 139 9.64 -4.13 24.22
N ALA A 140 9.24 -3.07 24.93
CA ALA A 140 7.84 -2.79 25.25
C ALA A 140 6.98 -2.53 24.00
N MET A 141 7.55 -1.95 22.93
CA MET A 141 6.84 -1.69 21.67
C MET A 141 6.56 -2.95 20.84
N ARG A 142 7.21 -4.09 21.11
CA ARG A 142 7.02 -5.32 20.32
C ARG A 142 5.56 -5.80 20.35
N GLY A 143 4.96 -5.84 21.53
CA GLY A 143 3.56 -6.25 21.72
C GLY A 143 2.58 -5.39 20.92
N PRO A 144 2.59 -4.06 21.11
CA PRO A 144 1.78 -3.13 20.33
C PRO A 144 1.98 -3.25 18.82
N PHE A 145 3.21 -3.41 18.33
CA PHE A 145 3.45 -3.57 16.89
C PHE A 145 2.86 -4.85 16.32
N ILE A 146 2.95 -5.97 17.04
CA ILE A 146 2.32 -7.23 16.62
C ILE A 146 0.80 -7.08 16.63
N ALA A 147 0.23 -6.53 17.69
CA ALA A 147 -1.22 -6.31 17.81
C ALA A 147 -1.73 -5.39 16.69
N PHE A 148 -1.04 -4.29 16.42
CA PHE A 148 -1.36 -3.39 15.31
C PHE A 148 -1.24 -4.10 13.96
N GLY A 149 -0.19 -4.89 13.74
CA GLY A 149 -0.01 -5.67 12.52
C GLY A 149 -1.19 -6.62 12.25
N LEU A 150 -1.68 -7.32 13.27
CA LEU A 150 -2.85 -8.20 13.14
C LEU A 150 -4.13 -7.42 12.82
N LEU A 151 -4.38 -6.30 13.49
CA LEU A 151 -5.51 -5.43 13.18
C LEU A 151 -5.42 -4.86 11.77
N TYR A 152 -4.20 -4.49 11.35
CA TYR A 152 -3.94 -3.93 10.04
C TYR A 152 -4.16 -4.93 8.90
N VAL A 153 -4.04 -6.24 9.12
CA VAL A 153 -4.46 -7.26 8.14
C VAL A 153 -5.96 -7.14 7.85
N VAL A 154 -6.79 -6.93 8.89
CA VAL A 154 -8.24 -6.76 8.74
C VAL A 154 -8.56 -5.44 8.05
N ILE A 155 -7.90 -4.35 8.44
CA ILE A 155 -8.04 -3.04 7.78
C ILE A 155 -7.63 -3.16 6.32
N SER A 156 -6.51 -3.81 6.02
CA SER A 156 -6.05 -4.02 4.64
C SER A 156 -7.12 -4.76 3.84
N ALA A 157 -7.69 -5.84 4.36
CA ALA A 157 -8.77 -6.56 3.67
C ALA A 157 -10.01 -5.70 3.39
N LEU A 158 -10.40 -4.83 4.32
CA LEU A 158 -11.51 -3.88 4.15
C LEU A 158 -11.26 -2.86 3.05
N PHE A 159 -10.04 -2.33 2.95
CA PHE A 159 -9.74 -1.19 2.09
C PHE A 159 -9.03 -1.58 0.78
N TRP A 160 -8.52 -2.81 0.64
CA TRP A 160 -7.69 -3.23 -0.50
C TRP A 160 -8.32 -2.96 -1.87
N HIS A 161 -9.59 -3.37 -2.06
CA HIS A 161 -10.32 -3.18 -3.31
C HIS A 161 -11.31 -2.02 -3.28
N ALA A 162 -11.54 -1.41 -2.11
CA ALA A 162 -12.54 -0.36 -1.95
C ALA A 162 -12.34 0.87 -2.86
N PRO A 163 -11.12 1.40 -3.11
CA PRO A 163 -10.93 2.53 -4.00
C PRO A 163 -11.42 2.28 -5.42
N ALA A 164 -11.10 1.10 -5.96
CA ALA A 164 -11.52 0.68 -7.29
C ALA A 164 -13.04 0.48 -7.36
N LEU A 165 -13.62 -0.16 -6.34
CA LEU A 165 -15.06 -0.40 -6.25
C LEU A 165 -15.86 0.91 -6.21
N ILE A 166 -15.42 1.88 -5.42
CA ILE A 166 -16.05 3.20 -5.37
C ILE A 166 -15.80 3.96 -6.67
N GLY A 167 -14.55 4.01 -7.13
CA GLY A 167 -14.15 4.86 -8.23
C GLY A 167 -14.64 4.40 -9.61
N TRP A 168 -14.71 3.09 -9.87
CA TRP A 168 -15.20 2.56 -11.15
C TRP A 168 -16.69 2.20 -11.14
N HIS A 169 -17.25 1.82 -9.99
CA HIS A 169 -18.64 1.36 -9.94
C HIS A 169 -19.59 2.26 -9.16
N GLY A 170 -19.08 3.32 -8.51
CA GLY A 170 -19.92 4.30 -7.82
C GLY A 170 -20.76 3.74 -6.67
N ILE A 171 -20.37 2.59 -6.09
CA ILE A 171 -21.12 1.96 -5.00
C ILE A 171 -20.86 2.66 -3.66
N LYS A 172 -21.78 2.47 -2.70
CA LYS A 172 -21.65 3.06 -1.36
C LYS A 172 -20.42 2.52 -0.63
N MET A 173 -19.80 3.36 0.22
CA MET A 173 -18.59 3.00 0.97
C MET A 173 -18.77 1.71 1.79
N SER A 174 -19.87 1.56 2.53
CA SER A 174 -20.15 0.34 3.31
C SER A 174 -20.21 -0.91 2.45
N GLN A 175 -20.79 -0.81 1.25
CA GLN A 175 -20.83 -1.92 0.28
C GLN A 175 -19.44 -2.23 -0.27
N ALA A 176 -18.64 -1.20 -0.58
CA ALA A 176 -17.27 -1.36 -1.06
C ALA A 176 -16.38 -2.06 -0.04
N LEU A 177 -16.45 -1.65 1.24
CA LEU A 177 -15.71 -2.29 2.33
C LEU A 177 -16.13 -3.75 2.52
N PHE A 178 -17.44 -4.03 2.49
CA PHE A 178 -17.96 -5.40 2.57
C PHE A 178 -17.46 -6.27 1.41
N TYR A 179 -17.60 -5.80 0.17
CA TYR A 179 -17.14 -6.57 -1.00
C TYR A 179 -15.63 -6.75 -1.01
N SER A 180 -14.85 -5.75 -0.59
CA SER A 180 -13.39 -5.88 -0.45
C SER A 180 -13.01 -6.94 0.58
N MET A 181 -13.63 -6.91 1.77
CA MET A 181 -13.36 -7.90 2.82
C MET A 181 -13.71 -9.31 2.35
N VAL A 182 -14.89 -9.51 1.76
CA VAL A 182 -15.31 -10.82 1.24
C VAL A 182 -14.37 -11.30 0.13
N ALA A 183 -13.96 -10.41 -0.78
CA ALA A 183 -13.02 -10.72 -1.83
C ALA A 183 -11.64 -11.16 -1.29
N CYS A 184 -11.10 -10.42 -0.33
CA CYS A 184 -9.83 -10.75 0.32
C CYS A 184 -9.94 -12.07 1.11
N TRP A 185 -11.04 -12.29 1.83
CA TRP A 185 -11.26 -13.52 2.60
C TRP A 185 -11.32 -14.77 1.71
N ARG A 186 -12.03 -14.68 0.57
CA ARG A 186 -12.10 -15.75 -0.44
C ARG A 186 -10.73 -16.03 -1.09
N ASN A 187 -9.86 -15.03 -1.17
CA ASN A 187 -8.56 -15.10 -1.84
C ASN A 187 -7.36 -14.94 -0.88
N LYS A 188 -7.53 -15.28 0.41
CA LYS A 188 -6.49 -15.08 1.44
C LYS A 188 -5.16 -15.77 1.13
N TRP A 189 -5.19 -16.94 0.49
CA TRP A 189 -3.99 -17.69 0.14
C TRP A 189 -3.21 -17.03 -1.01
N PRO A 190 -3.82 -16.66 -2.15
CA PRO A 190 -3.19 -15.78 -3.14
C PRO A 190 -2.62 -14.49 -2.54
N PHE A 191 -3.36 -13.82 -1.64
CA PHE A 191 -2.88 -12.61 -0.98
C PHE A 191 -1.69 -12.86 -0.05
N LEU A 192 -1.67 -13.99 0.67
CA LEU A 192 -0.53 -14.38 1.48
C LEU A 192 0.70 -14.68 0.62
N ALA A 193 0.54 -15.40 -0.50
CA ALA A 193 1.62 -15.64 -1.45
C ALA A 193 2.14 -14.32 -2.06
N TYR A 194 1.24 -13.40 -2.39
CA TYR A 194 1.59 -12.08 -2.90
C TYR A 194 2.39 -11.25 -1.88
N GLY A 195 1.92 -11.18 -0.63
CA GLY A 195 2.61 -10.45 0.44
C GLY A 195 3.97 -11.07 0.80
N THR A 196 4.05 -12.39 0.89
CA THR A 196 5.32 -13.11 1.17
C THR A 196 6.32 -12.95 0.04
N ALA A 197 5.89 -12.97 -1.22
CA ALA A 197 6.76 -12.72 -2.36
C ALA A 197 7.33 -11.30 -2.35
N TRP A 198 6.50 -10.28 -2.09
CA TRP A 198 7.00 -8.91 -1.93
C TRP A 198 7.94 -8.75 -0.75
N ALA A 199 7.62 -9.35 0.40
CA ALA A 199 8.50 -9.34 1.57
C ALA A 199 9.87 -9.97 1.24
N ALA A 200 9.89 -11.09 0.51
CA ALA A 200 11.13 -11.73 0.07
C ALA A 200 11.93 -10.85 -0.89
N ILE A 201 11.28 -10.17 -1.84
CA ILE A 201 11.94 -9.23 -2.77
C ILE A 201 12.57 -8.07 -2.00
N PHE A 202 11.82 -7.40 -1.11
CA PHE A 202 12.35 -6.31 -0.29
C PHE A 202 13.51 -6.78 0.60
N PHE A 203 13.35 -7.93 1.25
CA PHE A 203 14.40 -8.51 2.09
C PHE A 203 15.67 -8.80 1.29
N ALA A 204 15.54 -9.38 0.09
CA ALA A 204 16.68 -9.68 -0.78
C ALA A 204 17.44 -8.40 -1.20
N ILE A 205 16.72 -7.33 -1.53
CA ILE A 205 17.32 -6.03 -1.89
C ILE A 205 18.08 -5.43 -0.69
N GLN A 206 17.46 -5.43 0.49
CA GLN A 206 18.10 -4.91 1.70
C GLN A 206 19.32 -5.73 2.10
N MET A 207 19.22 -7.07 2.01
CA MET A 207 20.34 -7.98 2.27
C MET A 207 21.49 -7.74 1.30
N ALA A 208 21.21 -7.55 0.00
CA ALA A 208 22.23 -7.19 -0.99
C ALA A 208 22.93 -5.87 -0.61
N GLY A 209 22.18 -4.87 -0.16
CA GLY A 209 22.73 -3.63 0.38
C GLY A 209 23.69 -3.84 1.55
N THR A 210 23.29 -4.65 2.54
CA THR A 210 24.12 -4.99 3.69
C THR A 210 25.40 -5.73 3.28
N LEU A 211 25.31 -6.65 2.32
CA LEU A 211 26.48 -7.37 1.79
C LEU A 211 27.46 -6.42 1.09
N ILE A 212 26.96 -5.51 0.25
CA ILE A 212 27.78 -4.50 -0.44
C ILE A 212 28.47 -3.56 0.57
N SER A 213 27.75 -3.14 1.61
CA SER A 213 28.33 -2.35 2.71
C SER A 213 29.45 -3.13 3.43
N GLY A 214 29.23 -4.43 3.68
CA GLY A 214 30.23 -5.33 4.27
C GLY A 214 31.49 -5.53 3.42
N MET A 215 31.41 -5.26 2.12
CA MET A 215 32.58 -5.27 1.21
C MET A 215 33.40 -3.97 1.27
N GLY A 216 33.03 -3.01 2.12
CA GLY A 216 33.77 -1.77 2.35
C GLY A 216 33.23 -0.54 1.62
N LEU A 217 32.08 -0.62 0.95
CA LEU A 217 31.42 0.57 0.40
C LEU A 217 30.80 1.40 1.53
N SER A 218 30.89 2.72 1.43
CA SER A 218 30.26 3.60 2.40
C SER A 218 28.73 3.47 2.36
N PRO A 219 28.03 3.65 3.49
CA PRO A 219 26.56 3.63 3.51
C PRO A 219 25.91 4.59 2.51
N GLY A 220 26.53 5.77 2.29
CA GLY A 220 26.06 6.75 1.30
C GLY A 220 26.16 6.22 -0.15
N ALA A 221 27.25 5.53 -0.49
CA ALA A 221 27.39 4.93 -1.83
C ALA A 221 26.38 3.81 -2.05
N VAL A 222 26.17 2.94 -1.05
CA VAL A 222 25.13 1.88 -1.10
C VAL A 222 23.74 2.49 -1.29
N GLN A 223 23.42 3.57 -0.57
CA GLN A 223 22.14 4.25 -0.69
C GLN A 223 21.91 4.81 -2.10
N ILE A 224 22.93 5.42 -2.71
CA ILE A 224 22.85 5.93 -4.10
C ILE A 224 22.57 4.78 -5.08
N MET A 225 23.18 3.61 -4.87
CA MET A 225 22.96 2.43 -5.71
C MET A 225 21.56 1.82 -5.53
N LEU A 226 21.06 1.73 -4.30
CA LEU A 226 19.76 1.10 -4.00
C LEU A 226 18.57 1.99 -4.32
N THR A 227 18.73 3.31 -4.31
CA THR A 227 17.63 4.25 -4.59
C THR A 227 16.92 3.98 -5.91
N PRO A 228 17.58 3.87 -7.08
CA PRO A 228 16.90 3.53 -8.33
C PRO A 228 16.25 2.13 -8.30
N VAL A 229 16.87 1.16 -7.63
CA VAL A 229 16.29 -0.19 -7.47
C VAL A 229 14.96 -0.11 -6.71
N ASN A 230 14.93 0.62 -5.59
CA ASN A 230 13.72 0.82 -4.80
C ASN A 230 12.61 1.54 -5.58
N ILE A 231 12.97 2.51 -6.43
CA ILE A 231 12.00 3.20 -7.31
C ILE A 231 11.41 2.21 -8.33
N ILE A 232 12.23 1.36 -8.95
CA ILE A 232 11.74 0.32 -9.89
C ILE A 232 10.81 -0.65 -9.17
N VAL A 233 11.21 -1.12 -7.99
CA VAL A 233 10.45 -2.09 -7.19
C VAL A 233 9.11 -1.51 -6.77
N ALA A 234 9.08 -0.24 -6.35
CA ALA A 234 7.84 0.49 -6.09
C ALA A 234 6.97 0.59 -7.35
N ALA A 235 7.55 0.90 -8.51
CA ALA A 235 6.81 0.97 -9.78
C ALA A 235 6.13 -0.35 -10.13
N VAL A 236 6.84 -1.46 -9.98
CA VAL A 236 6.30 -2.81 -10.23
C VAL A 236 5.23 -3.18 -9.21
N LEU A 237 5.41 -2.83 -7.93
CA LEU A 237 4.41 -3.03 -6.87
C LEU A 237 3.11 -2.27 -7.17
N TYR A 238 3.21 -1.03 -7.62
CA TYR A 238 2.04 -0.25 -8.01
C TYR A 238 1.33 -0.85 -9.22
N CYS A 239 2.09 -1.33 -10.21
CA CYS A 239 1.53 -2.04 -11.36
C CYS A 239 0.77 -3.32 -10.97
N SER A 240 1.25 -4.08 -9.99
CA SER A 240 0.64 -5.36 -9.61
C SER A 240 -0.71 -5.23 -8.91
N PHE A 241 -1.10 -4.02 -8.47
CA PHE A 241 -2.44 -3.78 -7.92
C PHE A 241 -3.55 -3.97 -8.97
N TYR A 242 -3.29 -3.63 -10.23
CA TYR A 242 -4.30 -3.73 -11.29
C TYR A 242 -4.63 -5.19 -11.66
N PRO A 243 -3.67 -6.08 -11.95
CA PRO A 243 -3.92 -7.51 -12.13
C PRO A 243 -4.59 -8.17 -10.92
N ALA A 244 -4.20 -7.77 -9.70
CA ALA A 244 -4.83 -8.27 -8.48
C ALA A 244 -6.32 -7.93 -8.43
N TYR A 245 -6.72 -6.72 -8.82
CA TYR A 245 -8.13 -6.36 -8.91
C TYR A 245 -8.85 -7.12 -10.04
N ILE A 246 -8.31 -7.09 -11.26
CA ILE A 246 -8.98 -7.64 -12.45
C ILE A 246 -9.15 -9.17 -12.35
N SER A 247 -8.19 -9.88 -11.78
CA SER A 247 -8.34 -11.32 -11.55
C SER A 247 -9.44 -11.66 -10.54
N VAL A 248 -9.69 -10.80 -9.55
CA VAL A 248 -10.72 -11.01 -8.52
C VAL A 248 -12.11 -10.58 -9.00
N PHE A 249 -12.23 -9.47 -9.75
CA PHE A 249 -13.51 -8.88 -10.13
C PHE A 249 -13.77 -8.78 -11.65
N GLY A 250 -12.71 -8.69 -12.47
CA GLY A 250 -12.80 -8.31 -13.88
C GLY A 250 -13.54 -9.28 -14.79
N ALA A 251 -13.56 -10.58 -14.48
CA ALA A 251 -14.36 -11.56 -15.24
C ALA A 251 -15.87 -11.37 -15.04
N ASN A 252 -16.28 -10.79 -13.90
CA ASN A 252 -17.69 -10.64 -13.53
C ASN A 252 -18.21 -9.21 -13.69
N TYR A 253 -17.30 -8.22 -13.79
CA TYR A 253 -17.63 -6.80 -13.90
C TYR A 253 -16.59 -6.07 -14.77
N PRO A 254 -16.76 -6.03 -16.10
CA PRO A 254 -15.96 -5.15 -16.94
C PRO A 254 -16.16 -3.72 -16.41
N ALA A 255 -15.07 -2.98 -16.21
CA ALA A 255 -15.11 -1.62 -15.67
C ALA A 255 -15.60 -0.58 -16.70
N ASP A 256 -16.44 -1.02 -17.65
CA ASP A 256 -16.93 -0.25 -18.78
C ASP A 256 -18.19 0.53 -18.35
N ARG A 257 -17.95 1.57 -17.55
CA ARG A 257 -18.76 2.78 -17.45
C ARG A 257 -17.85 3.98 -17.41
#